data_AF-A0A925RIZ4-F1
#
_entry.id   AF-A0A925RIZ4-F1
#
_cell.length_a   1.000
_cell.length_b   1.000
_cell.length_c   1.000
_cell.angle_alpha   90.00
_cell.angle_beta   90.00
_cell.angle_gamma   90.00
#
_symmetry.space_group_name_H-M   'P 1'
#
loop_
_entity.id
_entity.type
_entity.pdbx_description
1 polymer ?
#
loop_
_entity_poly.entity_id
_entity_poly.type
_entity_poly.pdbx_seq_one_letter_code
_entity_poly.pdbx_strand_id
1 'polypeptide(L)'
;SLRAGGSCGGEDALAYTGLSQWLQDYVAAAIAQADGGGSAAPFYQRFKQIVTDPAWTGVIVLAADLASGDLPPQIQGLAAGIDLTRFASHHFGFTASRVVVSPDTGQISLDGPSSFFGLVDYLDLAYAENALSGGDPEVPIPYTVPGDLGFTVLELRSLFENTALTRFESRIQLTVRRLFASSVTAAYRGGLAMPETAVVLTGSYIDQGGAGAYVFEQTAPSVFVTDSNVLSAVAFDRVQFNTLGARDAGATVASRFLIWGAFDFAELLTSDGALLDVLSFGSADGTQPVALGAGLAFSNLVIDMAFPVTTPSASVLVLDTANLAYDLDASRSRDDSLFRGFALQLKSFVEVTGAKTPADLGFLSVSSTLPLQRLTAPWYGVVYEVTLGGPGALASAADFTSNLLVAWSPKSTADATTRSVFLGLSLPGAAPGAKLFSIEGVFKVAVGSIALSRQVVPDTGQDPPPPPRQYYCLRLDDIALKIFGIVKLPPSATIRFFLFGDPDRMGSLGWYAAYVADQVPALPSAPRALPAATDEVQP
;
A
#
# COMPACT_ATOMS: atom_id res chain seq x y z
N SER A 1 33.29 8.25 -70.78
CA SER A 1 33.43 7.42 -71.99
C SER A 1 33.62 5.98 -71.56
N LEU A 2 32.86 5.04 -72.15
CA LEU A 2 32.74 3.59 -71.88
C LEU A 2 31.88 3.21 -70.65
N ARG A 3 30.56 3.03 -70.82
CA ARG A 3 29.78 1.83 -71.23
C ARG A 3 29.51 0.87 -70.06
N ALA A 4 28.24 0.88 -69.65
CA ALA A 4 27.62 -0.08 -68.73
C ALA A 4 27.49 -1.47 -69.36
N GLY A 5 27.55 -2.50 -68.50
CA GLY A 5 27.17 -3.87 -68.82
C GLY A 5 27.44 -4.79 -67.63
N GLY A 6 26.40 -5.07 -66.83
CA GLY A 6 26.43 -6.06 -65.75
C GLY A 6 25.38 -5.78 -64.68
N SER A 7 24.24 -6.45 -64.78
CA SER A 7 23.09 -6.33 -63.87
C SER A 7 23.42 -6.82 -62.45
N CYS A 8 23.67 -5.87 -61.53
CA CYS A 8 23.55 -6.04 -60.07
C CYS A 8 23.08 -4.72 -59.37
N GLY A 9 22.78 -3.65 -60.10
CA GLY A 9 22.67 -2.30 -59.52
C GLY A 9 21.29 -1.82 -59.07
N GLY A 10 20.25 -2.66 -59.06
CA GLY A 10 18.89 -2.25 -58.70
C GLY A 10 18.62 -2.26 -57.20
N GLU A 11 18.91 -3.39 -56.55
CA GLU A 11 18.70 -3.58 -55.11
C GLU A 11 19.73 -2.82 -54.27
N ASP A 12 21.00 -2.82 -54.70
CA ASP A 12 22.07 -2.05 -54.05
C ASP A 12 21.79 -0.54 -54.09
N ALA A 13 21.40 0.02 -55.24
CA ALA A 13 21.09 1.45 -55.36
C ALA A 13 19.89 1.86 -54.48
N LEU A 14 18.85 1.02 -54.42
CA LEU A 14 17.70 1.22 -53.53
C LEU A 14 18.10 1.15 -52.05
N ALA A 15 18.96 0.21 -51.67
CA ALA A 15 19.50 0.09 -50.31
C ALA A 15 20.33 1.31 -49.90
N TYR A 16 21.19 1.83 -50.79
CA TYR A 16 21.97 3.04 -50.52
C TYR A 16 21.10 4.30 -50.42
N THR A 17 20.03 4.41 -51.21
CA THR A 17 19.07 5.52 -51.07
C THR A 17 18.29 5.45 -49.75
N GLY A 18 17.87 4.25 -49.34
CA GLY A 18 17.16 4.07 -48.06
C GLY A 18 18.04 4.39 -46.86
N LEU A 19 19.30 3.93 -46.85
CA LEU A 19 20.26 4.24 -45.79
C LEU A 19 20.60 5.72 -45.72
N SER A 20 20.82 6.38 -46.87
CA SER A 20 21.12 7.82 -46.92
C SER A 20 19.97 8.64 -46.36
N GLN A 21 18.73 8.31 -46.75
CA GLN A 21 17.53 8.97 -46.23
C GLN A 21 17.39 8.74 -44.72
N TRP A 22 17.53 7.49 -44.27
CA TRP A 22 17.48 7.17 -42.84
C TRP A 22 18.52 7.95 -42.02
N LEU A 23 19.77 8.04 -42.50
CA LEU A 23 20.83 8.81 -41.83
C LEU A 23 20.48 10.30 -41.74
N GLN A 24 19.97 10.88 -42.83
CA GLN A 24 19.57 12.28 -42.86
C GLN A 24 18.42 12.55 -41.88
N ASP A 25 17.39 11.68 -41.87
CA ASP A 25 16.25 11.80 -40.98
C ASP A 25 16.66 11.64 -39.51
N TYR A 26 17.55 10.67 -39.23
CA TYR A 26 18.09 10.42 -37.91
C TYR A 26 18.85 11.64 -37.36
N VAL A 27 19.75 12.20 -38.17
CA VAL A 27 20.53 13.39 -37.80
C VAL A 27 19.63 14.62 -37.66
N ALA A 28 18.69 14.82 -38.58
CA ALA A 28 17.76 15.95 -38.53
C ALA A 28 16.88 15.91 -37.28
N ALA A 29 16.36 14.73 -36.91
CA ALA A 29 15.57 14.54 -35.69
C ALA A 29 16.37 14.88 -34.43
N ALA A 30 17.60 14.40 -34.34
CA ALA A 30 18.50 14.68 -33.21
C ALA A 30 18.86 16.18 -33.10
N ILE A 31 19.11 16.85 -34.23
CA ILE A 31 19.35 18.30 -34.27
C ILE A 31 18.09 19.07 -33.81
N ALA A 32 16.91 18.65 -34.26
CA ALA A 32 15.65 19.26 -33.83
C ALA A 32 15.43 19.11 -32.31
N GLN A 33 15.77 17.96 -31.73
CA GLN A 33 15.75 17.78 -30.26
C GLN A 33 16.70 18.74 -29.55
N ALA A 34 17.93 18.90 -30.05
CA ALA A 34 18.89 19.85 -29.50
C ALA A 34 18.39 21.31 -29.57
N ASP A 35 17.67 21.67 -30.63
CA ASP A 35 17.19 23.04 -30.86
C ASP A 35 15.84 23.36 -30.19
N GLY A 36 15.07 22.34 -29.81
CA GLY A 36 13.72 22.49 -29.27
C GLY A 36 13.62 23.12 -27.87
N GLY A 37 14.74 23.33 -27.17
CA GLY A 37 14.77 24.02 -25.86
C GLY A 37 14.08 23.30 -24.68
N GLY A 38 13.53 22.10 -24.90
CA GLY A 38 12.90 21.26 -23.87
C GLY A 38 13.89 20.50 -22.98
N SER A 39 13.38 19.67 -22.05
CA SER A 39 14.21 18.88 -21.13
C SER A 39 15.16 17.91 -21.84
N ALA A 40 14.77 17.42 -23.02
CA ALA A 40 15.57 16.57 -23.89
C ALA A 40 16.76 17.31 -24.52
N ALA A 41 16.67 18.62 -24.78
CA ALA A 41 17.63 19.34 -25.60
C ALA A 41 19.10 19.19 -25.16
N PRO A 42 19.45 19.25 -23.86
CA PRO A 42 20.83 19.09 -23.42
C PRO A 42 21.42 17.69 -23.69
N PHE A 43 20.60 16.64 -23.81
CA PHE A 43 21.07 15.29 -24.15
C PHE A 43 21.60 15.20 -25.59
N TYR A 44 21.16 16.10 -26.47
CA TYR A 44 21.44 16.05 -27.91
C TYR A 44 22.50 17.07 -28.37
N GLN A 45 22.92 17.99 -27.50
CA GLN A 45 23.86 19.06 -27.86
C GLN A 45 25.19 18.55 -28.39
N ARG A 46 25.79 17.57 -27.70
CA ARG A 46 27.08 17.01 -28.12
C ARG A 46 26.98 16.29 -29.45
N PHE A 47 25.89 15.55 -29.68
CA PHE A 47 25.63 14.91 -30.96
C PHE A 47 25.52 15.93 -32.09
N LYS A 48 24.70 16.97 -31.91
CA LYS A 48 24.57 18.08 -32.88
C LYS A 48 25.93 18.69 -33.22
N GLN A 49 26.76 18.97 -32.21
CA GLN A 49 28.11 19.51 -32.44
C GLN A 49 28.95 18.58 -33.31
N ILE A 50 28.94 17.27 -33.02
CA ILE A 50 29.75 16.28 -33.74
C ILE A 50 29.31 16.13 -35.18
N VAL A 51 28.01 15.95 -35.44
CA VAL A 51 27.50 15.68 -36.79
C VAL A 51 27.47 16.91 -37.69
N THR A 52 27.64 18.11 -37.13
CA THR A 52 27.72 19.37 -37.89
C THR A 52 29.14 19.93 -37.98
N ASP A 53 30.12 19.31 -37.31
CA ASP A 53 31.52 19.73 -37.37
C ASP A 53 32.27 19.00 -38.49
N PRO A 54 32.60 19.68 -39.61
CA PRO A 54 33.33 19.07 -40.72
C PRO A 54 34.79 18.73 -40.36
N ALA A 55 35.32 19.23 -39.23
CA ALA A 55 36.65 18.94 -38.74
C ALA A 55 36.69 17.79 -37.72
N TRP A 56 35.53 17.30 -37.26
CA TRP A 56 35.49 16.20 -36.30
C TRP A 56 36.07 14.92 -36.91
N THR A 57 36.84 14.20 -36.09
CA THR A 57 37.45 12.92 -36.47
C THR A 57 37.18 11.89 -35.40
N GLY A 58 36.58 10.77 -35.79
CA GLY A 58 36.25 9.69 -34.86
C GLY A 58 35.37 8.64 -35.51
N VAL A 59 34.74 7.82 -34.66
CA VAL A 59 33.74 6.84 -35.07
C VAL A 59 32.48 7.06 -34.26
N ILE A 60 31.34 7.00 -34.94
CA ILE A 60 30.02 7.05 -34.34
C ILE A 60 29.21 5.83 -34.78
N VAL A 61 28.54 5.21 -33.83
CA VAL A 61 27.57 4.14 -34.04
C VAL A 61 26.20 4.72 -33.67
N LEU A 62 25.22 4.53 -34.54
CA LEU A 62 23.86 5.05 -34.39
C LEU A 62 22.90 3.89 -34.15
N ALA A 63 21.89 4.10 -33.31
CA ALA A 63 20.81 3.14 -33.07
C ALA A 63 21.31 1.73 -32.74
N ALA A 64 22.33 1.60 -31.90
CA ALA A 64 22.86 0.29 -31.55
C ALA A 64 21.94 -0.39 -30.51
N ASP A 65 21.48 -1.59 -30.84
CA ASP A 65 20.63 -2.40 -29.99
C ASP A 65 21.26 -2.65 -28.62
N LEU A 66 20.43 -2.57 -27.58
CA LEU A 66 20.79 -2.88 -26.21
C LEU A 66 19.95 -4.05 -25.71
N ALA A 67 20.58 -4.94 -24.94
CA ALA A 67 19.91 -6.02 -24.26
C ALA A 67 19.62 -5.65 -22.80
N SER A 68 18.73 -6.41 -22.15
CA SER A 68 18.45 -6.26 -20.72
C SER A 68 19.69 -6.42 -19.83
N GLY A 69 20.70 -7.17 -20.29
CA GLY A 69 21.98 -7.36 -19.61
C GLY A 69 22.94 -6.16 -19.70
N ASP A 70 22.68 -5.20 -20.59
CA ASP A 70 23.53 -4.01 -20.75
C ASP A 70 23.18 -2.91 -19.73
N LEU A 71 22.07 -3.07 -19.01
CA LEU A 71 21.71 -2.18 -17.90
C LEU A 71 22.67 -2.41 -16.71
N PRO A 72 23.15 -1.33 -16.05
CA PRO A 72 23.91 -1.44 -14.82
C PRO A 72 23.14 -2.23 -13.75
N PRO A 73 23.83 -3.03 -12.90
CA PRO A 73 23.16 -3.85 -11.88
C PRO A 73 22.19 -3.08 -10.97
N GLN A 74 22.47 -1.80 -10.70
CA GLN A 74 21.67 -0.92 -9.84
C GLN A 74 20.31 -0.54 -10.46
N ILE A 75 20.16 -0.63 -11.78
CA ILE A 75 18.92 -0.31 -12.52
C ILE A 75 18.47 -1.46 -13.42
N GLN A 76 19.05 -2.66 -13.24
CA GLN A 76 18.68 -3.83 -14.02
C GLN A 76 17.18 -4.16 -13.89
N GLY A 77 16.55 -3.78 -12.77
CA GLY A 77 15.11 -3.91 -12.54
C GLY A 77 14.25 -3.20 -13.58
N LEU A 78 14.76 -2.17 -14.24
CA LEU A 78 14.06 -1.42 -15.29
C LEU A 78 13.75 -2.30 -16.52
N ALA A 79 14.52 -3.35 -16.76
CA ALA A 79 14.31 -4.25 -17.91
C ALA A 79 12.90 -4.83 -17.97
N ALA A 80 12.23 -5.02 -16.83
CA ALA A 80 10.87 -5.54 -16.78
C ALA A 80 9.82 -4.60 -17.38
N GLY A 81 10.10 -3.31 -17.45
CA GLY A 81 9.18 -2.29 -17.95
C GLY A 81 9.61 -1.67 -19.28
N ILE A 82 10.71 -2.12 -19.88
CA ILE A 82 11.23 -1.62 -21.16
C ILE A 82 10.73 -2.51 -22.30
N ASP A 83 10.23 -1.90 -23.37
CA ASP A 83 10.09 -2.57 -24.67
C ASP A 83 11.46 -2.79 -25.30
N LEU A 84 12.02 -3.99 -25.08
CA LEU A 84 13.35 -4.37 -25.55
C LEU A 84 13.46 -4.42 -27.08
N THR A 85 12.36 -4.46 -27.83
CA THR A 85 12.41 -4.38 -29.30
C THR A 85 12.76 -2.98 -29.81
N ARG A 86 12.67 -1.99 -28.92
CA ARG A 86 12.97 -0.57 -29.17
C ARG A 86 14.05 -0.05 -28.22
N PHE A 87 14.71 -0.93 -27.47
CA PHE A 87 15.77 -0.55 -26.55
C PHE A 87 17.10 -0.49 -27.28
N ALA A 88 17.48 0.72 -27.66
CA ALA A 88 18.74 1.00 -28.35
C ALA A 88 19.41 2.24 -27.75
N SER A 89 20.72 2.30 -27.85
CA SER A 89 21.43 3.56 -27.71
C SER A 89 21.06 4.46 -28.89
N HIS A 90 20.82 5.74 -28.63
CA HIS A 90 20.73 6.70 -29.73
C HIS A 90 22.07 6.73 -30.46
N HIS A 91 23.15 6.92 -29.72
CA HIS A 91 24.48 6.83 -30.29
C HIS A 91 25.51 6.46 -29.25
N PHE A 92 26.63 5.92 -29.70
CA PHE A 92 27.88 5.98 -28.95
C PHE A 92 29.03 6.17 -29.92
N GLY A 93 30.15 6.69 -29.41
CA GLY A 93 31.30 6.94 -30.26
C GLY A 93 32.54 7.29 -29.47
N PHE A 94 33.62 7.44 -30.21
CA PHE A 94 34.88 7.94 -29.68
C PHE A 94 35.46 9.01 -30.60
N THR A 95 35.99 10.06 -29.99
CA THR A 95 36.78 11.06 -30.71
C THR A 95 38.21 10.53 -30.82
N ALA A 96 38.76 10.52 -32.03
CA ALA A 96 40.13 10.09 -32.27
C ALA A 96 41.06 11.30 -32.18
N SER A 97 42.03 11.24 -31.25
CA SER A 97 43.07 12.27 -31.13
C SER A 97 43.89 12.34 -32.41
N ARG A 98 44.05 13.53 -33.00
CA ARG A 98 44.89 13.68 -34.19
C ARG A 98 46.35 13.68 -33.77
N VAL A 99 47.19 12.96 -34.52
CA VAL A 99 48.64 13.09 -34.37
C VAL A 99 49.05 14.39 -35.06
N VAL A 100 49.53 15.35 -34.29
CA VAL A 100 50.06 16.62 -34.79
C VAL A 100 51.58 16.63 -34.65
N VAL A 101 52.24 17.15 -35.67
CA VAL A 101 53.69 17.40 -35.65
C VAL A 101 53.87 18.90 -35.54
N SER A 102 54.52 19.35 -34.47
CA SER A 102 54.86 20.76 -34.29
C SER A 102 55.73 21.23 -35.46
N PRO A 103 55.31 22.24 -36.23
CA PRO A 103 56.07 22.74 -37.38
C PRO A 103 57.48 23.24 -37.01
N ASP A 104 57.63 23.75 -35.80
CA ASP A 104 58.84 24.44 -35.35
C ASP A 104 59.82 23.51 -34.63
N THR A 105 59.32 22.47 -33.96
CA THR A 105 60.13 21.57 -33.12
C THR A 105 60.19 20.13 -33.64
N GLY A 106 59.37 19.77 -34.63
CA GLY A 106 59.23 18.39 -35.12
C GLY A 106 58.67 17.41 -34.08
N GLN A 107 58.23 17.90 -32.90
CA GLN A 107 57.66 17.06 -31.87
C GLN A 107 56.31 16.52 -32.30
N ILE A 108 56.14 15.22 -32.10
CA ILE A 108 54.87 14.51 -32.26
C ILE A 108 54.10 14.68 -30.96
N SER A 109 52.90 15.26 -31.03
CA SER A 109 51.94 15.30 -29.92
C SER A 109 50.56 14.85 -30.40
N LEU A 110 49.71 14.49 -29.44
CA LEU A 110 48.29 14.26 -29.71
C LEU A 110 47.53 15.58 -29.55
N ASP A 111 46.66 15.87 -30.50
CA ASP A 111 45.74 17.00 -30.47
C ASP A 111 44.49 16.57 -29.67
N GLY A 112 44.53 16.84 -28.37
CA GLY A 112 43.47 16.52 -27.42
C GLY A 112 43.47 15.07 -26.90
N PRO A 113 42.68 14.78 -25.85
CA PRO A 113 42.48 13.42 -25.36
C PRO A 113 41.43 12.67 -26.19
N SER A 114 41.62 11.37 -26.40
CA SER A 114 40.57 10.50 -26.92
C SER A 114 39.49 10.32 -25.86
N SER A 115 38.22 10.49 -26.23
CA SER A 115 37.09 10.47 -25.30
C SER A 115 35.94 9.61 -25.84
N PHE A 116 35.31 8.82 -24.96
CA PHE A 116 34.05 8.14 -25.27
C PHE A 116 32.87 9.03 -24.93
N PHE A 117 31.83 8.96 -25.76
CA PHE A 117 30.55 9.62 -25.52
C PHE A 117 29.42 8.72 -26.00
N GLY A 118 28.23 8.94 -25.47
CA GLY A 118 27.05 8.23 -25.93
C GLY A 118 25.78 8.68 -25.25
N LEU A 119 24.66 8.34 -25.86
CA LEU A 119 23.33 8.62 -25.36
C LEU A 119 22.50 7.34 -25.47
N VAL A 120 21.95 6.91 -24.35
CA VAL A 120 20.78 6.04 -24.33
C VAL A 120 19.56 6.95 -24.21
N ASP A 121 18.62 6.85 -25.15
CA ASP A 121 17.35 7.57 -25.09
C ASP A 121 16.22 6.60 -25.44
N TYR A 122 15.65 6.03 -24.40
CA TYR A 122 14.46 5.20 -24.50
C TYR A 122 13.24 6.01 -24.09
N LEU A 123 12.22 5.99 -24.94
CA LEU A 123 10.94 6.65 -24.73
C LEU A 123 9.81 5.70 -25.16
N ASP A 124 8.90 5.43 -24.23
CA ASP A 124 7.67 4.71 -24.54
C ASP A 124 6.81 5.51 -25.55
N LEU A 125 6.13 4.82 -26.47
CA LEU A 125 5.37 5.49 -27.55
C LEU A 125 4.20 6.29 -27.01
N ALA A 126 3.42 5.71 -26.09
CA ALA A 126 2.25 6.38 -25.54
C ALA A 126 2.68 7.57 -24.67
N TYR A 127 3.78 7.43 -23.95
CA TYR A 127 4.39 8.54 -23.22
C TYR A 127 4.94 9.64 -24.14
N ALA A 128 5.58 9.27 -25.26
CA ALA A 128 6.07 10.23 -26.26
C ALA A 128 4.91 11.04 -26.88
N GLU A 129 3.81 10.39 -27.23
CA GLU A 129 2.60 11.02 -27.76
C GLU A 129 1.97 12.00 -26.74
N ASN A 130 1.94 11.61 -25.46
CA ASN A 130 1.49 12.49 -24.38
C ASN A 130 2.38 13.74 -24.25
N ALA A 131 3.71 13.56 -24.27
CA ALA A 131 4.66 14.67 -24.21
C ALA A 131 4.52 15.64 -25.40
N LEU A 132 4.33 15.11 -26.61
CA LEU A 132 4.09 15.93 -27.82
C LEU A 132 2.79 16.73 -27.74
N SER A 133 1.80 16.22 -26.99
CA SER A 133 0.52 16.89 -26.76
C SER A 133 0.58 17.90 -25.59
N GLY A 134 1.75 18.12 -24.99
CA GLY A 134 1.93 19.01 -23.85
C GLY A 134 1.46 18.42 -22.51
N GLY A 135 1.34 17.10 -22.43
CA GLY A 135 0.98 16.40 -21.19
C GLY A 135 2.03 16.59 -20.10
N ASP A 136 1.57 16.61 -18.84
CA ASP A 136 2.45 16.64 -17.68
C ASP A 136 3.22 15.30 -17.60
N PRO A 137 4.56 15.32 -17.54
CA PRO A 137 5.38 14.10 -17.50
C PRO A 137 5.20 13.27 -16.22
N GLU A 138 4.63 13.83 -15.16
CA GLU A 138 4.36 13.13 -13.90
C GLU A 138 2.90 12.59 -13.83
N VAL A 139 2.12 12.77 -14.90
CA VAL A 139 0.78 12.18 -15.03
C VAL A 139 0.90 10.78 -15.63
N PRO A 140 0.33 9.75 -14.98
CA PRO A 140 0.42 8.38 -15.49
C PRO A 140 -0.28 8.20 -16.84
N ILE A 141 0.24 7.28 -17.64
CA ILE A 141 -0.33 6.90 -18.95
C ILE A 141 -1.17 5.63 -18.80
N PRO A 142 -2.34 5.53 -19.44
CA PRO A 142 -3.15 4.31 -19.40
C PRO A 142 -2.46 3.14 -20.10
N TYR A 143 -2.31 2.01 -19.40
CA TYR A 143 -1.79 0.76 -19.96
C TYR A 143 -2.72 -0.40 -19.65
N THR A 144 -2.80 -1.35 -20.58
CA THR A 144 -3.42 -2.65 -20.29
C THR A 144 -2.39 -3.52 -19.57
N VAL A 145 -2.67 -3.86 -18.31
CA VAL A 145 -1.82 -4.74 -17.51
C VAL A 145 -2.55 -6.06 -17.23
N PRO A 146 -1.86 -7.22 -17.29
CA PRO A 146 -2.51 -8.54 -17.22
C PRO A 146 -3.00 -8.93 -15.81
N GLY A 147 -2.67 -8.16 -14.78
CA GLY A 147 -2.99 -8.48 -13.39
C GLY A 147 -3.28 -7.25 -12.53
N ASP A 148 -3.17 -7.45 -11.22
CA ASP A 148 -3.52 -6.46 -10.19
C ASP A 148 -2.56 -5.27 -10.14
N LEU A 149 -1.33 -5.47 -10.59
CA LEU A 149 -0.24 -4.53 -10.56
C LEU A 149 0.50 -4.59 -11.91
N GLY A 150 1.11 -3.47 -12.30
CA GLY A 150 1.86 -3.38 -13.55
C GLY A 150 3.06 -2.45 -13.42
N PHE A 151 4.08 -2.68 -14.24
CA PHE A 151 5.30 -1.88 -14.25
C PHE A 151 5.68 -1.50 -15.69
N THR A 152 5.96 -0.22 -15.90
CA THR A 152 6.35 0.32 -17.20
C THR A 152 7.46 1.35 -17.02
N VAL A 153 8.47 1.34 -17.87
CA VAL A 153 9.44 2.42 -17.99
C VAL A 153 8.91 3.37 -19.07
N LEU A 154 8.63 4.61 -18.69
CA LEU A 154 8.12 5.64 -19.61
C LEU A 154 9.27 6.29 -20.37
N GLU A 155 10.37 6.52 -19.66
CA GLU A 155 11.55 7.23 -20.16
C GLU A 155 12.80 6.72 -19.46
N LEU A 156 13.88 6.55 -20.21
CA LEU A 156 15.22 6.29 -19.70
C LEU A 156 16.25 7.01 -20.58
N ARG A 157 16.84 8.07 -20.05
CA ARG A 157 17.89 8.85 -20.68
C ARG A 157 19.17 8.83 -19.88
N SER A 158 20.25 8.46 -20.54
CA SER A 158 21.58 8.40 -19.95
C SER A 158 22.60 8.99 -20.91
N LEU A 159 23.18 10.13 -20.56
CA LEU A 159 24.22 10.81 -21.33
C LEU A 159 25.58 10.52 -20.73
N PHE A 160 26.47 10.00 -21.58
CA PHE A 160 27.86 9.78 -21.26
C PHE A 160 28.74 10.76 -22.02
N GLU A 161 29.61 11.46 -21.31
CA GLU A 161 30.62 12.33 -21.90
C GLU A 161 31.95 12.09 -21.22
N ASN A 162 33.02 11.96 -22.01
CA ASN A 162 34.36 11.65 -21.53
C ASN A 162 34.38 10.43 -20.61
N THR A 163 33.63 9.38 -20.98
CA THR A 163 33.52 8.12 -20.22
C THR A 163 32.79 8.25 -18.86
N ALA A 164 32.25 9.42 -18.53
CA ALA A 164 31.47 9.64 -17.31
C ALA A 164 29.98 9.81 -17.62
N LEU A 165 29.11 9.32 -16.73
CA LEU A 165 27.69 9.63 -16.75
C LEU A 165 27.51 11.10 -16.34
N THR A 166 27.14 11.97 -17.28
CA THR A 166 26.98 13.41 -17.01
C THR A 166 25.53 13.80 -16.80
N ARG A 167 24.58 13.01 -17.31
CA ARG A 167 23.15 13.26 -17.14
C ARG A 167 22.35 11.99 -17.11
N PHE A 168 21.42 11.91 -16.17
CA PHE A 168 20.47 10.82 -16.06
C PHE A 168 19.08 11.38 -15.78
N GLU A 169 18.10 10.93 -16.53
CA GLU A 169 16.68 11.23 -16.33
C GLU A 169 15.88 9.98 -16.66
N SER A 170 14.96 9.59 -15.79
CA SER A 170 14.10 8.45 -16.05
C SER A 170 12.74 8.64 -15.39
N ARG A 171 11.73 8.01 -15.96
CA ARG A 171 10.38 7.94 -15.39
C ARG A 171 9.89 6.52 -15.49
N ILE A 172 9.38 6.04 -14.36
CA ILE A 172 8.79 4.71 -14.26
C ILE A 172 7.39 4.81 -13.68
N GLN A 173 6.52 3.92 -14.12
CA GLN A 173 5.14 3.88 -13.70
C GLN A 173 4.84 2.55 -13.00
N LEU A 174 4.24 2.64 -11.82
CA LEU A 174 3.59 1.53 -11.14
C LEU A 174 2.08 1.68 -11.30
N THR A 175 1.47 0.79 -12.08
CA THR A 175 0.02 0.69 -12.25
C THR A 175 -0.56 -0.17 -11.14
N VAL A 176 -1.66 0.28 -10.54
CA VAL A 176 -2.30 -0.32 -9.37
C VAL A 176 -3.78 -0.52 -9.66
N ARG A 177 -4.18 -1.77 -9.95
CA ARG A 177 -5.57 -2.16 -10.26
C ARG A 177 -6.26 -2.82 -9.07
N ARG A 178 -5.52 -3.45 -8.17
CA ARG A 178 -6.04 -3.90 -6.87
C ARG A 178 -5.08 -3.56 -5.73
N LEU A 179 -5.64 -3.21 -4.59
CA LEU A 179 -4.94 -3.11 -3.30
C LEU A 179 -5.73 -3.87 -2.25
N PHE A 180 -5.05 -4.69 -1.45
CA PHE A 180 -5.70 -5.54 -0.43
C PHE A 180 -6.84 -6.36 -1.04
N ALA A 181 -6.58 -6.86 -2.25
CA ALA A 181 -7.52 -7.59 -3.08
C ALA A 181 -8.85 -6.87 -3.36
N SER A 182 -8.99 -5.57 -3.13
CA SER A 182 -10.10 -4.73 -3.61
C SER A 182 -9.71 -4.05 -4.92
N SER A 183 -10.63 -3.92 -5.87
CA SER A 183 -10.41 -3.16 -7.10
C SER A 183 -10.13 -1.69 -6.77
N VAL A 184 -9.19 -1.05 -7.46
CA VAL A 184 -9.01 0.40 -7.42
C VAL A 184 -9.87 1.03 -8.51
N THR A 185 -10.68 2.02 -8.16
CA THR A 185 -11.67 2.65 -9.06
C THR A 185 -11.25 4.04 -9.52
N ALA A 186 -10.41 4.73 -8.75
CA ALA A 186 -9.87 6.03 -9.08
C ALA A 186 -8.53 6.25 -8.39
N ALA A 187 -7.69 7.11 -8.99
CA ALA A 187 -6.49 7.62 -8.36
C ALA A 187 -6.46 9.14 -8.43
N TYR A 188 -5.90 9.76 -7.40
CA TYR A 188 -5.68 11.19 -7.32
C TYR A 188 -4.22 11.48 -6.99
N ARG A 189 -3.64 12.54 -7.52
CA ARG A 189 -2.28 13.01 -7.19
C ARG A 189 -2.33 14.51 -6.98
N GLY A 190 -1.80 14.99 -5.85
CA GLY A 190 -1.78 16.42 -5.54
C GLY A 190 -3.16 17.11 -5.63
N GLY A 191 -4.25 16.38 -5.34
CA GLY A 191 -5.61 16.88 -5.42
C GLY A 191 -6.24 16.86 -6.83
N LEU A 192 -5.62 16.21 -7.81
CA LEU A 192 -6.13 16.09 -9.18
C LEU A 192 -6.45 14.64 -9.52
N ALA A 193 -7.55 14.39 -10.23
CA ALA A 193 -7.90 13.05 -10.73
C ALA A 193 -6.92 12.62 -11.82
N MET A 194 -6.39 11.41 -11.70
CA MET A 194 -5.45 10.83 -12.66
C MET A 194 -6.19 10.04 -13.74
N PRO A 195 -5.70 10.03 -14.99
CA PRO A 195 -6.33 9.28 -16.09
C PRO A 195 -6.14 7.76 -15.98
N GLU A 196 -5.24 7.30 -15.12
CA GLU A 196 -4.96 5.89 -14.83
C GLU A 196 -4.72 5.72 -13.33
N THR A 197 -5.05 4.53 -12.80
CA THR A 197 -4.81 4.19 -11.40
C THR A 197 -3.35 3.79 -11.21
N ALA A 198 -2.45 4.77 -11.25
CA ALA A 198 -1.01 4.55 -11.22
C ALA A 198 -0.25 5.68 -10.52
N VAL A 199 1.02 5.43 -10.23
CA VAL A 199 1.98 6.42 -9.74
C VAL A 199 3.19 6.46 -10.67
N VAL A 200 3.63 7.66 -11.04
CA VAL A 200 4.89 7.91 -11.75
C VAL A 200 5.98 8.27 -10.73
N LEU A 201 7.14 7.63 -10.85
CA LEU A 201 8.33 7.92 -10.06
C LEU A 201 9.40 8.54 -10.95
N THR A 202 10.04 9.59 -10.45
CA THR A 202 11.14 10.27 -11.12
C THR A 202 12.47 9.62 -10.72
N GLY A 203 13.24 9.21 -11.72
CA GLY A 203 14.57 8.64 -11.61
C GLY A 203 15.67 9.70 -11.72
N SER A 204 16.62 9.68 -10.80
CA SER A 204 17.81 10.54 -10.78
C SER A 204 19.06 9.73 -10.43
N TYR A 205 20.24 10.24 -10.81
CA TYR A 205 21.52 9.68 -10.43
C TYR A 205 22.25 10.64 -9.49
N ILE A 206 22.73 10.12 -8.35
CA ILE A 206 23.47 10.87 -7.34
C ILE A 206 24.85 10.21 -7.19
N ASP A 207 25.90 10.98 -7.45
CA ASP A 207 27.28 10.57 -7.15
C ASP A 207 27.76 11.26 -5.87
N GLN A 208 28.09 10.48 -4.84
CA GLN A 208 28.76 10.95 -3.64
C GLN A 208 30.09 10.23 -3.46
N GLY A 209 31.18 10.93 -3.78
CA GLY A 209 32.54 10.43 -3.53
C GLY A 209 32.94 9.21 -4.38
N GLY A 210 32.40 9.09 -5.60
CA GLY A 210 32.68 7.97 -6.51
C GLY A 210 31.76 6.76 -6.30
N ALA A 211 30.79 6.86 -5.39
CA ALA A 211 29.72 5.89 -5.20
C ALA A 211 28.42 6.47 -5.77
N GLY A 212 28.16 6.16 -7.04
CA GLY A 212 26.92 6.49 -7.72
C GLY A 212 25.74 5.63 -7.26
N ALA A 213 24.59 6.26 -7.05
CA ALA A 213 23.32 5.62 -6.74
C ALA A 213 22.21 6.17 -7.64
N TYR A 214 21.35 5.26 -8.11
CA TYR A 214 20.12 5.64 -8.81
C TYR A 214 18.98 5.67 -7.81
N VAL A 215 18.18 6.73 -7.88
CA VAL A 215 17.09 6.99 -6.94
C VAL A 215 15.82 7.23 -7.73
N PHE A 216 14.77 6.46 -7.43
CA PHE A 216 13.45 6.57 -8.05
C PHE A 216 12.41 6.83 -6.97
N GLU A 217 11.83 8.04 -6.97
CA GLU A 217 10.86 8.43 -5.95
C GLU A 217 9.65 9.14 -6.54
N GLN A 218 8.54 9.04 -5.81
CA GLN A 218 7.33 9.80 -6.08
C GLN A 218 7.53 11.28 -5.73
N THR A 219 7.03 12.18 -6.57
CA THR A 219 7.19 13.62 -6.41
C THR A 219 6.03 14.32 -5.70
N ALA A 220 4.87 13.67 -5.58
CA ALA A 220 3.72 14.15 -4.82
C ALA A 220 2.82 12.98 -4.38
N PRO A 221 2.19 13.02 -3.20
CA PRO A 221 1.30 11.97 -2.70
C PRO A 221 0.18 11.60 -3.67
N SER A 222 -0.20 10.32 -3.63
CA SER A 222 -1.26 9.75 -4.45
C SER A 222 -2.28 9.04 -3.56
N VAL A 223 -3.55 9.09 -3.93
CA VAL A 223 -4.66 8.44 -3.21
C VAL A 223 -5.33 7.46 -4.15
N PHE A 224 -5.36 6.18 -3.79
CA PHE A 224 -6.03 5.12 -4.54
C PHE A 224 -7.35 4.79 -3.87
N VAL A 225 -8.47 5.12 -4.53
CA VAL A 225 -9.81 4.82 -4.04
C VAL A 225 -10.16 3.39 -4.40
N THR A 226 -10.62 2.61 -3.43
CA THR A 226 -10.97 1.21 -3.65
C THR A 226 -12.48 1.00 -3.72
N ASP A 227 -12.90 -0.03 -4.45
CA ASP A 227 -14.27 -0.52 -4.44
C ASP A 227 -14.54 -1.32 -3.17
N SER A 228 -14.58 -0.62 -2.03
CA SER A 228 -14.84 -1.22 -0.72
C SER A 228 -15.63 -0.27 0.17
N ASN A 229 -16.65 -0.80 0.84
CA ASN A 229 -17.36 -0.10 1.91
C ASN A 229 -16.68 -0.25 3.29
N VAL A 230 -15.41 -0.69 3.30
CA VAL A 230 -14.60 -0.89 4.52
C VAL A 230 -13.26 -0.15 4.43
N LEU A 231 -12.44 -0.42 3.41
CA LEU A 231 -11.18 0.29 3.16
C LEU A 231 -11.38 1.22 1.96
N SER A 232 -11.87 2.44 2.21
CA SER A 232 -12.29 3.36 1.16
C SER A 232 -11.14 3.82 0.26
N ALA A 233 -9.96 4.04 0.84
CA ALA A 233 -8.78 4.40 0.07
C ALA A 233 -7.48 3.95 0.73
N VAL A 234 -6.42 3.93 -0.06
CA VAL A 234 -5.03 3.82 0.41
C VAL A 234 -4.25 4.99 -0.16
N ALA A 235 -3.70 5.83 0.71
CA ALA A 235 -2.78 6.88 0.31
C ALA A 235 -1.36 6.32 0.22
N PHE A 236 -0.64 6.71 -0.82
CA PHE A 236 0.80 6.54 -1.00
C PHE A 236 1.42 7.93 -0.86
N ASP A 237 1.95 8.21 0.32
CA ASP A 237 2.61 9.48 0.63
C ASP A 237 4.05 9.50 0.11
N ARG A 238 4.69 8.34 0.09
CA ARG A 238 6.00 8.12 -0.53
C ARG A 238 6.06 6.73 -1.15
N VAL A 239 6.61 6.68 -2.35
CA VAL A 239 7.00 5.43 -3.02
C VAL A 239 8.45 5.54 -3.46
N GLN A 240 9.24 4.51 -3.20
CA GLN A 240 10.60 4.36 -3.71
C GLN A 240 10.76 3.04 -4.46
N PHE A 241 11.46 3.05 -5.60
CA PHE A 241 11.80 1.83 -6.33
C PHE A 241 13.29 1.48 -6.18
N ASN A 242 13.56 0.21 -5.85
CA ASN A 242 14.90 -0.31 -5.65
C ASN A 242 15.11 -1.59 -6.47
N THR A 243 16.22 -1.66 -7.22
CA THR A 243 16.68 -2.92 -7.80
C THR A 243 17.43 -3.72 -6.74
N LEU A 244 16.98 -4.95 -6.47
CA LEU A 244 17.63 -5.86 -5.52
C LEU A 244 18.72 -6.72 -6.20
N GLY A 245 18.78 -6.69 -7.53
CA GLY A 245 19.75 -7.38 -8.36
C GLY A 245 19.33 -8.80 -8.72
N ALA A 246 20.30 -9.56 -9.23
CA ALA A 246 20.09 -10.93 -9.68
C ALA A 246 19.85 -11.89 -8.50
N ARG A 247 18.92 -12.83 -8.68
CA ARG A 247 18.60 -13.95 -7.78
C ARG A 247 18.69 -15.28 -8.53
N ASP A 248 18.51 -16.38 -7.82
CA ASP A 248 18.45 -17.73 -8.39
C ASP A 248 19.63 -18.05 -9.33
N ALA A 249 20.84 -17.79 -8.84
CA ALA A 249 22.09 -17.93 -9.58
C ALA A 249 22.15 -17.15 -10.91
N GLY A 250 21.44 -16.02 -11.00
CA GLY A 250 21.40 -15.16 -12.18
C GLY A 250 20.23 -15.41 -13.11
N ALA A 251 19.32 -16.33 -12.78
CA ALA A 251 18.17 -16.65 -13.64
C ALA A 251 17.07 -15.57 -13.58
N THR A 252 16.95 -14.90 -12.43
CA THR A 252 15.90 -13.89 -12.17
C THR A 252 16.52 -12.58 -11.70
N VAL A 253 15.82 -11.48 -11.95
CA VAL A 253 16.13 -10.18 -11.36
C VAL A 253 14.99 -9.80 -10.45
N ALA A 254 15.31 -9.31 -9.26
CA ALA A 254 14.34 -8.84 -8.29
C ALA A 254 14.44 -7.32 -8.09
N SER A 255 13.30 -6.70 -7.85
CA SER A 255 13.17 -5.28 -7.50
C SER A 255 12.02 -5.11 -6.51
N ARG A 256 11.91 -3.94 -5.91
CA ARG A 256 10.92 -3.67 -4.87
C ARG A 256 10.48 -2.21 -4.91
N PHE A 257 9.18 -2.00 -4.74
CA PHE A 257 8.62 -0.73 -4.32
C PHE A 257 8.46 -0.73 -2.81
N LEU A 258 9.00 0.28 -2.14
CA LEU A 258 8.78 0.57 -0.72
C LEU A 258 7.79 1.72 -0.62
N ILE A 259 6.74 1.51 0.18
CA ILE A 259 5.59 2.40 0.24
C ILE A 259 5.34 2.82 1.69
N TRP A 260 5.18 4.13 1.87
CA TRP A 260 4.67 4.78 3.08
C TRP A 260 3.37 5.48 2.74
N GLY A 261 2.44 5.51 3.69
CA GLY A 261 1.11 6.00 3.39
C GLY A 261 0.14 5.82 4.53
N ALA A 262 -1.16 5.82 4.20
CA ALA A 262 -2.21 5.59 5.18
C ALA A 262 -3.38 4.77 4.62
N PHE A 263 -3.95 3.92 5.48
CA PHE A 263 -5.22 3.26 5.25
C PHE A 263 -6.37 4.18 5.64
N ASP A 264 -7.25 4.49 4.71
CA ASP A 264 -8.47 5.25 4.96
C ASP A 264 -9.65 4.29 5.07
N PHE A 265 -10.00 3.91 6.31
CA PHE A 265 -11.15 3.04 6.56
C PHE A 265 -12.44 3.84 6.65
N ALA A 266 -13.56 3.26 6.23
CA ALA A 266 -14.88 3.88 6.32
C ALA A 266 -15.39 3.98 7.77
N GLU A 267 -16.25 4.97 8.02
CA GLU A 267 -17.15 4.99 9.16
C GLU A 267 -18.28 3.96 8.95
N LEU A 268 -18.53 3.09 9.93
CA LEU A 268 -19.52 2.02 9.79
C LEU A 268 -20.82 2.39 10.49
N LEU A 269 -21.94 2.23 9.77
CA LEU A 269 -23.28 2.48 10.30
C LEU A 269 -23.97 1.17 10.66
N THR A 270 -24.70 1.20 11.78
CA THR A 270 -25.60 0.14 12.24
C THR A 270 -26.87 0.12 11.39
N SER A 271 -27.68 -0.93 11.54
CA SER A 271 -28.93 -1.08 10.77
C SER A 271 -29.96 0.04 11.00
N ASP A 272 -29.90 0.74 12.13
CA ASP A 272 -30.71 1.90 12.49
C ASP A 272 -30.04 3.25 12.14
N GLY A 273 -28.89 3.22 11.45
CA GLY A 273 -28.20 4.41 10.95
C GLY A 273 -27.29 5.10 11.97
N ALA A 274 -27.08 4.51 13.16
CA ALA A 274 -26.15 5.04 14.14
C ALA A 274 -24.69 4.71 13.79
N LEU A 275 -23.76 5.61 14.12
CA LEU A 275 -22.33 5.40 13.92
C LEU A 275 -21.75 4.41 14.94
N LEU A 276 -21.11 3.36 14.45
CA LEU A 276 -20.27 2.44 15.22
C LEU A 276 -18.88 2.34 14.56
N ASP A 277 -17.99 3.28 14.89
CA ASP A 277 -16.66 3.36 14.30
C ASP A 277 -15.68 2.36 14.93
N VAL A 278 -15.71 1.12 14.43
CA VAL A 278 -14.82 0.03 14.89
C VAL A 278 -13.45 0.04 14.21
N LEU A 279 -13.34 0.67 13.04
CA LEU A 279 -12.09 0.74 12.26
C LEU A 279 -11.23 1.94 12.66
N SER A 280 -11.85 2.96 13.26
CA SER A 280 -11.26 4.05 14.03
C SER A 280 -10.42 5.09 13.27
N PHE A 281 -9.86 4.74 12.13
CA PHE A 281 -8.92 5.57 11.38
C PHE A 281 -9.41 5.80 9.96
N GLY A 282 -9.46 7.06 9.53
CA GLY A 282 -9.87 7.43 8.17
C GLY A 282 -10.59 8.76 8.14
N SER A 283 -10.96 9.16 6.93
CA SER A 283 -11.69 10.40 6.67
C SER A 283 -13.12 10.34 7.21
N ALA A 284 -13.73 11.49 7.52
CA ALA A 284 -15.13 11.53 7.93
C ALA A 284 -16.06 11.07 6.79
N ASP A 285 -17.24 10.55 7.14
CA ASP A 285 -18.26 10.20 6.14
C ASP A 285 -18.59 11.40 5.22
N GLY A 286 -18.83 11.11 3.94
CA GLY A 286 -19.07 12.13 2.91
C GLY A 286 -17.83 12.90 2.44
N THR A 287 -16.63 12.59 2.92
CA THR A 287 -15.37 13.17 2.39
C THR A 287 -15.25 12.86 0.90
N GLN A 288 -14.91 13.89 0.12
CA GLN A 288 -14.74 13.73 -1.33
C GLN A 288 -13.59 12.78 -1.65
N PRO A 289 -13.70 11.93 -2.68
CA PRO A 289 -12.68 10.92 -3.01
C PRO A 289 -11.25 11.47 -3.12
N VAL A 290 -11.10 12.68 -3.66
CA VAL A 290 -9.81 13.38 -3.82
C VAL A 290 -9.12 13.77 -2.50
N ALA A 291 -9.90 13.86 -1.42
CA ALA A 291 -9.45 14.27 -0.09
C ALA A 291 -9.37 13.10 0.91
N LEU A 292 -9.58 11.86 0.43
CA LEU A 292 -9.32 10.66 1.22
C LEU A 292 -7.81 10.46 1.43
N GLY A 293 -7.45 9.53 2.32
CA GLY A 293 -6.06 9.21 2.66
C GLY A 293 -5.64 9.64 4.06
N ALA A 294 -6.58 10.01 4.94
CA ALA A 294 -6.28 10.61 6.25
C ALA A 294 -6.53 9.64 7.42
N GLY A 295 -5.99 8.42 7.36
CA GLY A 295 -6.29 7.37 8.34
C GLY A 295 -5.08 6.77 9.05
N LEU A 296 -5.00 5.43 9.08
CA LEU A 296 -3.99 4.68 9.82
C LEU A 296 -2.70 4.67 9.01
N ALA A 297 -1.72 5.46 9.43
CA ALA A 297 -0.45 5.57 8.74
C ALA A 297 0.38 4.30 8.88
N PHE A 298 1.07 3.95 7.80
CA PHE A 298 1.92 2.77 7.70
C PHE A 298 3.24 3.11 7.01
N SER A 299 4.22 2.24 7.25
CA SER A 299 5.52 2.20 6.59
C SER A 299 5.83 0.77 6.17
N ASN A 300 6.79 0.63 5.25
CA ASN A 300 7.30 -0.67 4.79
C ASN A 300 6.23 -1.58 4.17
N LEU A 301 5.19 -1.02 3.54
CA LEU A 301 4.37 -1.79 2.61
C LEU A 301 5.21 -2.03 1.35
N VAL A 302 5.22 -3.27 0.88
CA VAL A 302 6.11 -3.71 -0.18
C VAL A 302 5.31 -4.15 -1.39
N ILE A 303 5.75 -3.77 -2.59
CA ILE A 303 5.42 -4.50 -3.81
C ILE A 303 6.72 -5.08 -4.35
N ASP A 304 6.85 -6.40 -4.28
CA ASP A 304 7.98 -7.12 -4.85
C ASP A 304 7.72 -7.36 -6.34
N MET A 305 8.77 -7.16 -7.15
CA MET A 305 8.77 -7.47 -8.56
C MET A 305 9.90 -8.45 -8.86
N ALA A 306 9.61 -9.52 -9.60
CA ALA A 306 10.62 -10.43 -10.12
C ALA A 306 10.32 -10.81 -11.57
N PHE A 307 11.37 -11.04 -12.35
CA PHE A 307 11.24 -11.49 -13.74
C PHE A 307 12.41 -12.39 -14.16
N PRO A 308 12.20 -13.33 -15.12
CA PRO A 308 13.29 -14.10 -15.72
C PRO A 308 14.17 -13.21 -16.61
N VAL A 309 15.50 -13.35 -16.52
CA VAL A 309 16.45 -12.56 -17.34
C VAL A 309 16.23 -12.76 -18.84
N THR A 310 15.80 -13.95 -19.26
CA THR A 310 15.54 -14.30 -20.66
C THR A 310 14.24 -13.73 -21.21
N THR A 311 13.29 -13.37 -20.34
CA THR A 311 11.99 -12.80 -20.72
C THR A 311 11.57 -11.72 -19.72
N PRO A 312 12.23 -10.54 -19.72
CA PRO A 312 11.97 -9.52 -18.69
C PRO A 312 10.53 -9.01 -18.63
N SER A 313 9.84 -8.99 -19.77
CA SER A 313 8.41 -8.60 -19.85
C SER A 313 7.46 -9.55 -19.12
N ALA A 314 7.90 -10.77 -18.79
CA ALA A 314 7.15 -11.72 -17.97
C ALA A 314 7.36 -11.46 -16.47
N SER A 315 7.17 -10.21 -16.05
CA SER A 315 7.33 -9.80 -14.66
C SER A 315 6.12 -10.18 -13.81
N VAL A 316 6.40 -10.54 -12.55
CA VAL A 316 5.40 -10.85 -11.53
C VAL A 316 5.53 -9.83 -10.41
N LEU A 317 4.44 -9.14 -10.10
CA LEU A 317 4.35 -8.18 -9.02
C LEU A 317 3.45 -8.74 -7.90
N VAL A 318 3.90 -8.63 -6.66
CA VAL A 318 3.18 -9.15 -5.49
C VAL A 318 3.20 -8.11 -4.38
N LEU A 319 2.03 -7.76 -3.86
CA LEU A 319 1.88 -6.97 -2.63
C LEU A 319 2.28 -7.85 -1.43
N ASP A 320 3.23 -7.38 -0.64
CA ASP A 320 3.71 -8.05 0.58
C ASP A 320 3.50 -7.17 1.80
N THR A 321 2.78 -7.70 2.79
CA THR A 321 2.47 -7.03 4.05
C THR A 321 3.31 -7.53 5.23
N ALA A 322 4.23 -8.48 5.02
CA ALA A 322 4.95 -9.16 6.10
C ALA A 322 5.79 -8.22 6.98
N ASN A 323 6.27 -7.11 6.43
CA ASN A 323 7.09 -6.11 7.14
C ASN A 323 6.35 -4.80 7.40
N LEU A 324 5.03 -4.76 7.17
CA LEU A 324 4.23 -3.56 7.38
C LEU A 324 4.29 -3.15 8.84
N ALA A 325 4.64 -1.88 9.08
CA ALA A 325 4.68 -1.27 10.40
C ALA A 325 3.75 -0.07 10.45
N TYR A 326 3.10 0.16 11.59
CA TYR A 326 2.26 1.34 11.79
C TYR A 326 3.07 2.53 12.29
N ASP A 327 2.66 3.73 11.88
CA ASP A 327 3.16 5.00 12.41
C ASP A 327 1.99 5.70 13.12
N LEU A 328 1.88 5.50 14.44
CA LEU A 328 0.76 6.05 15.20
C LEU A 328 0.82 7.59 15.31
N ASP A 329 2.03 8.17 15.30
CA ASP A 329 2.21 9.63 15.39
C ASP A 329 1.75 10.33 14.11
N ALA A 330 1.94 9.69 12.95
CA ALA A 330 1.42 10.15 11.66
C ALA A 330 -0.06 9.76 11.43
N SER A 331 -0.63 8.86 12.24
CA SER A 331 -2.00 8.37 12.08
C SER A 331 -3.05 9.37 12.57
N ARG A 332 -4.24 9.32 11.96
CA ARG A 332 -5.39 10.14 12.35
C ARG A 332 -6.57 9.24 12.74
N SER A 333 -6.73 9.03 14.05
CA SER A 333 -7.93 8.39 14.59
C SER A 333 -9.05 9.40 14.75
N ARG A 334 -10.30 8.99 14.49
CA ARG A 334 -11.48 9.81 14.74
C ARG A 334 -11.73 9.93 16.25
N ASP A 335 -12.30 11.05 16.67
CA ASP A 335 -12.49 11.36 18.08
C ASP A 335 -13.42 10.34 18.77
N ASP A 336 -14.49 9.94 18.09
CA ASP A 336 -15.55 9.04 18.59
C ASP A 336 -15.26 7.55 18.34
N SER A 337 -14.03 7.21 17.98
CA SER A 337 -13.63 5.87 17.54
C SER A 337 -13.48 4.86 18.67
N LEU A 338 -13.58 3.57 18.31
CA LEU A 338 -13.28 2.46 19.22
C LEU A 338 -11.85 2.52 19.75
N PHE A 339 -10.87 2.86 18.91
CA PHE A 339 -9.46 2.98 19.29
C PHE A 339 -9.26 3.92 20.46
N ARG A 340 -9.79 5.15 20.37
CA ARG A 340 -9.71 6.12 21.47
C ARG A 340 -10.60 5.74 22.65
N GLY A 341 -11.82 5.31 22.37
CA GLY A 341 -12.79 4.95 23.41
C GLY A 341 -12.31 3.82 24.31
N PHE A 342 -11.55 2.86 23.79
CA PHE A 342 -11.00 1.73 24.55
C PHE A 342 -9.52 1.87 24.92
N ALA A 343 -8.89 3.00 24.63
CA ALA A 343 -7.44 3.19 24.83
C ALA A 343 -6.61 2.06 24.18
N LEU A 344 -7.01 1.64 22.98
CA LEU A 344 -6.40 0.52 22.28
C LEU A 344 -4.96 0.84 21.89
N GLN A 345 -4.12 -0.19 21.85
CA GLN A 345 -2.77 -0.07 21.28
C GLN A 345 -2.69 -0.87 20.00
N LEU A 346 -2.02 -0.35 18.97
CA LEU A 346 -1.79 -1.10 17.73
C LEU A 346 -0.76 -2.20 18.00
N LYS A 347 -1.07 -3.43 17.56
CA LYS A 347 -0.21 -4.60 17.80
C LYS A 347 0.40 -5.14 16.51
N SER A 348 -0.45 -5.49 15.54
CA SER A 348 0.03 -6.09 14.29
C SER A 348 -0.98 -5.95 13.15
N PHE A 349 -0.49 -6.15 11.93
CA PHE A 349 -1.31 -6.37 10.75
C PHE A 349 -1.41 -7.88 10.48
N VAL A 350 -2.55 -8.34 9.98
CA VAL A 350 -2.79 -9.73 9.61
C VAL A 350 -3.22 -9.78 8.16
N GLU A 351 -2.57 -10.66 7.40
CA GLU A 351 -3.00 -11.05 6.06
C GLU A 351 -3.19 -12.57 6.04
N VAL A 352 -4.32 -13.00 5.47
CA VAL A 352 -4.60 -14.42 5.24
C VAL A 352 -5.13 -14.61 3.82
N THR A 353 -4.34 -15.28 3.00
CA THR A 353 -4.67 -15.60 1.60
C THR A 353 -5.30 -16.99 1.42
N GLY A 354 -5.16 -17.87 2.42
CA GLY A 354 -5.67 -19.25 2.40
C GLY A 354 -6.99 -19.44 3.16
N ALA A 355 -7.36 -20.71 3.41
CA ALA A 355 -8.64 -21.07 4.03
C ALA A 355 -8.74 -20.80 5.55
N LYS A 356 -7.68 -20.26 6.19
CA LYS A 356 -7.70 -19.96 7.63
C LYS A 356 -8.73 -18.88 7.94
N THR A 357 -9.48 -19.10 9.01
CA THR A 357 -10.47 -18.16 9.56
C THR A 357 -9.90 -17.43 10.77
N PRO A 358 -10.52 -16.32 11.22
CA PRO A 358 -10.16 -15.69 12.48
C PRO A 358 -10.18 -16.64 13.69
N ALA A 359 -11.08 -17.62 13.70
CA ALA A 359 -11.16 -18.62 14.77
C ALA A 359 -9.93 -19.52 14.80
N ASP A 360 -9.37 -19.88 13.64
CA ASP A 360 -8.12 -20.65 13.53
C ASP A 360 -6.91 -19.86 14.06
N LEU A 361 -6.99 -18.52 14.08
CA LEU A 361 -6.00 -17.64 14.69
C LEU A 361 -6.29 -17.34 16.18
N GLY A 362 -7.33 -17.93 16.76
CA GLY A 362 -7.64 -17.80 18.18
C GLY A 362 -8.60 -16.68 18.57
N PHE A 363 -9.26 -16.04 17.60
CA PHE A 363 -10.23 -14.98 17.86
C PHE A 363 -11.66 -15.52 17.98
N LEU A 364 -12.30 -15.25 19.12
CA LEU A 364 -13.72 -15.52 19.34
C LEU A 364 -14.56 -14.40 18.74
N SER A 365 -15.64 -14.74 18.03
CA SER A 365 -16.52 -13.77 17.39
C SER A 365 -17.14 -12.79 18.41
N VAL A 366 -17.07 -11.51 18.10
CA VAL A 366 -17.72 -10.42 18.82
C VAL A 366 -18.92 -9.95 18.01
N SER A 367 -20.12 -10.11 18.58
CA SER A 367 -21.36 -9.63 17.95
C SER A 367 -21.47 -8.11 18.03
N SER A 368 -22.14 -7.50 17.06
CA SER A 368 -22.44 -6.06 17.05
C SER A 368 -23.75 -5.79 16.31
N THR A 369 -24.22 -4.55 16.34
CA THR A 369 -25.40 -4.08 15.61
C THR A 369 -25.10 -3.69 14.15
N LEU A 370 -23.85 -3.89 13.69
CA LEU A 370 -23.48 -3.65 12.30
C LEU A 370 -24.10 -4.71 11.38
N PRO A 371 -24.50 -4.34 10.14
CA PRO A 371 -24.94 -5.28 9.12
C PRO A 371 -23.73 -6.03 8.53
N LEU A 372 -23.30 -7.10 9.21
CA LEU A 372 -22.10 -7.87 8.86
C LEU A 372 -22.42 -9.09 7.99
N GLN A 373 -21.49 -9.42 7.09
CA GLN A 373 -21.44 -10.70 6.39
C GLN A 373 -20.09 -11.39 6.61
N ARG A 374 -20.02 -12.69 6.31
CA ARG A 374 -18.82 -13.51 6.55
C ARG A 374 -17.65 -13.05 5.67
N LEU A 375 -16.45 -13.04 6.28
CA LEU A 375 -15.19 -12.90 5.56
C LEU A 375 -14.95 -14.03 4.55
N THR A 376 -14.25 -13.71 3.48
CA THR A 376 -13.74 -14.66 2.49
C THR A 376 -12.26 -14.39 2.26
N ALA A 377 -11.46 -15.42 1.98
CA ALA A 377 -10.06 -15.21 1.62
C ALA A 377 -9.93 -14.52 0.25
N PRO A 378 -8.89 -13.68 0.03
CA PRO A 378 -8.00 -13.19 1.08
C PRO A 378 -8.73 -12.22 2.01
N TRP A 379 -8.34 -12.20 3.29
CA TRP A 379 -8.82 -11.23 4.26
C TRP A 379 -7.65 -10.62 5.03
N TYR A 380 -7.87 -9.41 5.52
CA TYR A 380 -6.87 -8.58 6.18
C TYR A 380 -7.41 -8.14 7.53
N GLY A 381 -6.54 -7.72 8.45
CA GLY A 381 -7.01 -7.23 9.74
C GLY A 381 -5.98 -6.44 10.52
N VAL A 382 -6.50 -5.54 11.35
CA VAL A 382 -5.72 -4.85 12.37
C VAL A 382 -5.96 -5.54 13.70
N VAL A 383 -4.88 -5.92 14.38
CA VAL A 383 -4.93 -6.44 15.74
C VAL A 383 -4.57 -5.31 16.68
N TYR A 384 -5.49 -5.04 17.60
CA TYR A 384 -5.30 -4.14 18.71
C TYR A 384 -5.07 -4.92 19.99
N GLU A 385 -4.25 -4.36 20.85
CA GLU A 385 -4.15 -4.79 22.23
C GLU A 385 -5.18 -4.07 23.10
N VAL A 386 -5.84 -4.83 23.97
CA VAL A 386 -6.79 -4.36 24.97
C VAL A 386 -6.24 -4.69 26.34
N THR A 387 -5.82 -3.67 27.10
CA THR A 387 -5.41 -3.85 28.49
C THR A 387 -6.66 -4.00 29.36
N LEU A 388 -6.91 -5.18 29.92
CA LEU A 388 -8.09 -5.41 30.76
C LEU A 388 -7.88 -4.95 32.22
N GLY A 389 -6.81 -4.21 32.49
CA GLY A 389 -6.36 -3.78 33.81
C GLY A 389 -5.33 -4.72 34.44
N GLY A 390 -4.89 -4.39 35.65
CA GLY A 390 -4.00 -5.26 36.45
C GLY A 390 -4.80 -6.20 37.36
N PRO A 391 -4.33 -7.43 37.63
CA PRO A 391 -5.01 -8.40 38.49
C PRO A 391 -5.03 -8.04 40.00
N GLY A 392 -4.60 -6.83 40.37
CA GLY A 392 -4.42 -6.43 41.77
C GLY A 392 -3.28 -7.20 42.46
N ALA A 393 -3.30 -7.25 43.80
CA ALA A 393 -2.26 -7.91 44.61
C ALA A 393 -2.27 -9.45 44.56
N LEU A 394 -3.11 -10.05 43.72
CA LEU A 394 -3.42 -11.49 43.72
C LEU A 394 -2.78 -12.29 42.59
N ALA A 395 -1.97 -11.68 41.72
CA ALA A 395 -1.21 -12.42 40.70
C ALA A 395 0.18 -11.81 40.46
N SER A 396 1.17 -12.68 40.27
CA SER A 396 2.52 -12.29 39.86
C SER A 396 2.50 -11.88 38.38
N ALA A 397 2.48 -10.57 38.11
CA ALA A 397 2.96 -9.89 36.89
C ALA A 397 2.65 -10.48 35.49
N ALA A 398 1.71 -11.42 35.34
CA ALA A 398 1.27 -11.86 34.03
C ALA A 398 0.24 -10.86 33.50
N ASP A 399 0.61 -10.12 32.46
CA ASP A 399 -0.20 -9.09 31.82
C ASP A 399 -1.58 -9.64 31.43
N PHE A 400 -2.64 -9.11 32.04
CA PHE A 400 -4.03 -9.49 31.75
C PHE A 400 -4.51 -8.77 30.49
N THR A 401 -3.96 -9.21 29.35
CA THR A 401 -4.07 -8.51 28.08
C THR A 401 -4.78 -9.37 27.04
N SER A 402 -5.80 -8.79 26.41
CA SER A 402 -6.55 -9.39 25.29
C SER A 402 -6.14 -8.75 23.97
N ASN A 403 -6.40 -9.44 22.85
CA ASN A 403 -6.25 -8.85 21.54
C ASN A 403 -7.61 -8.76 20.85
N LEU A 404 -7.92 -7.58 20.33
CA LEU A 404 -9.09 -7.32 19.51
C LEU A 404 -8.67 -7.31 18.03
N LEU A 405 -9.23 -8.20 17.24
CA LEU A 405 -9.11 -8.22 15.78
C LEU A 405 -10.28 -7.46 15.16
N VAL A 406 -9.97 -6.51 14.29
CA VAL A 406 -10.91 -5.95 13.32
C VAL A 406 -10.43 -6.35 11.93
N ALA A 407 -11.12 -7.29 11.32
CA ALA A 407 -10.74 -7.88 10.03
C ALA A 407 -11.77 -7.57 8.94
N TRP A 408 -11.32 -7.51 7.69
CA TRP A 408 -12.16 -7.27 6.52
C TRP A 408 -11.73 -8.11 5.32
N SER A 409 -12.62 -8.26 4.35
CA SER A 409 -12.31 -8.88 3.07
C SER A 409 -12.92 -8.08 1.91
N PRO A 410 -12.39 -8.19 0.68
CA PRO A 410 -12.80 -7.35 -0.46
C PRO A 410 -14.17 -7.74 -1.05
N LYS A 411 -14.94 -8.58 -0.36
CA LYS A 411 -16.21 -9.11 -0.87
C LYS A 411 -17.32 -8.05 -0.88
N SER A 412 -17.27 -7.04 -0.02
CA SER A 412 -18.24 -5.95 0.00
C SER A 412 -17.70 -4.72 -0.74
N THR A 413 -18.37 -4.39 -1.83
CA THR A 413 -18.10 -3.22 -2.69
C THR A 413 -18.56 -1.93 -2.03
N ALA A 414 -18.18 -0.78 -2.60
CA ALA A 414 -18.48 0.54 -2.05
C ALA A 414 -19.99 0.79 -1.81
N ASP A 415 -20.84 0.31 -2.73
CA ASP A 415 -22.30 0.51 -2.66
C ASP A 415 -23.06 -0.54 -1.84
N ALA A 416 -22.36 -1.53 -1.26
CA ALA A 416 -23.01 -2.61 -0.53
C ALA A 416 -23.54 -2.14 0.84
N THR A 417 -24.75 -2.58 1.20
CA THR A 417 -25.38 -2.27 2.51
C THR A 417 -24.87 -3.16 3.64
N THR A 418 -24.32 -4.34 3.31
CA THR A 418 -23.67 -5.26 4.26
C THR A 418 -22.16 -5.22 4.11
N ARG A 419 -21.44 -5.41 5.21
CA ARG A 419 -19.98 -5.28 5.28
C ARG A 419 -19.31 -6.60 5.58
N SER A 420 -18.28 -6.95 4.80
CA SER A 420 -17.44 -8.11 5.07
C SER A 420 -16.42 -7.74 6.14
N VAL A 421 -16.90 -7.58 7.37
CA VAL A 421 -16.11 -7.23 8.56
C VAL A 421 -16.32 -8.29 9.63
N PHE A 422 -15.26 -8.61 10.36
CA PHE A 422 -15.28 -9.48 11.53
C PHE A 422 -14.64 -8.76 12.72
N LEU A 423 -15.32 -8.83 13.86
CA LEU A 423 -14.79 -8.39 15.14
C LEU A 423 -14.48 -9.66 15.96
N GLY A 424 -13.29 -9.73 16.52
CA GLY A 424 -12.82 -10.90 17.24
C GLY A 424 -12.04 -10.56 18.49
N LEU A 425 -12.23 -11.31 19.58
CA LEU A 425 -11.46 -11.14 20.81
C LEU A 425 -10.70 -12.42 21.15
N SER A 426 -9.39 -12.32 21.37
CA SER A 426 -8.61 -13.40 21.99
C SER A 426 -8.60 -13.21 23.51
N LEU A 427 -8.84 -14.29 24.26
CA LEU A 427 -8.83 -14.25 25.71
C LEU A 427 -7.44 -14.57 26.28
N PRO A 428 -6.99 -13.92 27.39
CA PRO A 428 -5.64 -14.09 27.90
C PRO A 428 -5.41 -15.52 28.40
N GLY A 429 -4.42 -16.23 27.89
CA GLY A 429 -4.12 -17.61 28.30
C GLY A 429 -5.10 -18.68 27.76
N ALA A 430 -5.94 -18.34 26.78
CA ALA A 430 -6.71 -19.33 26.02
C ALA A 430 -5.85 -19.97 24.91
N ALA A 431 -6.04 -21.26 24.67
CA ALA A 431 -5.58 -21.87 23.41
C ALA A 431 -6.39 -21.31 22.22
N PRO A 432 -5.86 -21.31 20.98
CA PRO A 432 -6.58 -20.82 19.81
C PRO A 432 -7.98 -21.45 19.68
N GLY A 433 -9.03 -20.61 19.63
CA GLY A 433 -10.42 -21.03 19.47
C GLY A 433 -11.08 -21.56 20.75
N ALA A 434 -10.33 -21.66 21.86
CA ALA A 434 -10.89 -22.09 23.13
C ALA A 434 -11.71 -20.96 23.77
N LYS A 435 -12.93 -21.31 24.21
CA LYS A 435 -13.77 -20.44 25.05
C LYS A 435 -13.34 -20.42 26.52
N LEU A 436 -12.25 -21.13 26.84
CA LEU A 436 -11.73 -21.35 28.19
C LEU A 436 -10.36 -20.71 28.30
N PHE A 437 -10.20 -19.82 29.27
CA PHE A 437 -8.87 -19.34 29.65
C PHE A 437 -8.59 -19.58 31.13
N SER A 438 -7.31 -19.73 31.46
CA SER A 438 -6.87 -20.09 32.81
C SER A 438 -6.05 -18.96 33.42
N ILE A 439 -6.39 -18.56 34.63
CA ILE A 439 -5.54 -17.70 35.46
C ILE A 439 -4.79 -18.63 36.43
N GLU A 440 -3.47 -18.75 36.26
CA GLU A 440 -2.55 -19.49 37.16
C GLU A 440 -2.96 -20.95 37.48
N GLY A 441 -3.58 -21.65 36.52
CA GLY A 441 -3.99 -23.05 36.67
C GLY A 441 -5.14 -23.35 37.66
N VAL A 442 -5.59 -22.37 38.46
CA VAL A 442 -6.60 -22.55 39.52
C VAL A 442 -8.00 -22.09 39.09
N PHE A 443 -8.08 -21.05 38.27
CA PHE A 443 -9.35 -20.49 37.77
C PHE A 443 -9.47 -20.72 36.27
N LYS A 444 -10.50 -21.47 35.83
CA LYS A 444 -10.89 -21.50 34.42
C LYS A 444 -12.16 -20.68 34.22
N VAL A 445 -12.12 -19.75 33.28
CA VAL A 445 -13.25 -18.90 32.90
C VAL A 445 -13.74 -19.37 31.54
N ALA A 446 -15.00 -19.82 31.45
CA ALA A 446 -15.65 -20.09 30.16
C ALA A 446 -16.54 -18.91 29.78
N VAL A 447 -16.48 -18.44 28.53
CA VAL A 447 -17.31 -17.34 28.01
C VAL A 447 -18.30 -17.87 26.97
N GLY A 448 -19.58 -17.52 27.10
CA GLY A 448 -20.63 -17.95 26.17
C GLY A 448 -20.60 -17.14 24.86
N SER A 449 -20.93 -15.85 24.97
CA SER A 449 -20.97 -14.90 23.86
C SER A 449 -20.30 -13.57 24.22
N ILE A 450 -19.86 -12.83 23.20
CA ILE A 450 -19.20 -11.53 23.34
C ILE A 450 -19.95 -10.55 22.45
N ALA A 451 -20.22 -9.35 22.96
CA ALA A 451 -20.92 -8.29 22.24
C ALA A 451 -20.21 -6.95 22.41
N LEU A 452 -20.09 -6.20 21.32
CA LEU A 452 -19.63 -4.81 21.31
C LEU A 452 -20.81 -3.90 20.95
N SER A 453 -20.98 -2.83 21.73
CA SER A 453 -22.05 -1.85 21.53
C SER A 453 -21.57 -0.45 21.93
N ARG A 454 -22.26 0.59 21.46
CA ARG A 454 -22.19 1.93 22.07
C ARG A 454 -23.37 2.10 23.03
N GLN A 455 -23.11 2.72 24.17
CA GLN A 455 -24.11 3.05 25.18
C GLN A 455 -24.11 4.55 25.44
N VAL A 456 -25.27 5.11 25.75
CA VAL A 456 -25.42 6.52 26.12
C VAL A 456 -25.07 6.66 27.60
N VAL A 457 -24.27 7.68 27.94
CA VAL A 457 -24.05 8.06 29.34
C VAL A 457 -25.38 8.53 29.92
N PRO A 458 -25.88 7.92 31.01
CA PRO A 458 -27.13 8.35 31.63
C PRO A 458 -27.10 9.82 31.98
N ASP A 459 -28.23 10.51 31.81
CA ASP A 459 -28.35 11.92 32.19
C ASP A 459 -28.02 12.08 33.68
N THR A 460 -27.14 13.03 33.97
CA THR A 460 -26.70 13.35 35.34
C THR A 460 -27.64 14.32 36.03
N GLY A 461 -28.70 14.79 35.36
CA GLY A 461 -29.67 15.74 35.89
C GLY A 461 -29.13 17.18 35.93
N GLN A 462 -28.12 17.50 35.11
CA GLN A 462 -27.60 18.87 34.97
C GLN A 462 -28.54 19.72 34.11
N ASP A 463 -28.69 21.00 34.45
CA ASP A 463 -29.47 21.98 33.69
C ASP A 463 -28.59 23.18 33.30
N PRO A 464 -28.36 23.45 32.00
CA PRO A 464 -28.85 22.67 30.85
C PRO A 464 -28.17 21.30 30.72
N PRO A 465 -28.87 20.27 30.18
CA PRO A 465 -28.29 18.96 30.02
C PRO A 465 -27.11 19.02 29.04
N PRO A 466 -25.98 18.37 29.34
CA PRO A 466 -24.89 18.26 28.38
C PRO A 466 -25.36 17.46 27.15
N PRO A 467 -24.72 17.66 25.98
CA PRO A 467 -24.99 16.82 24.82
C PRO A 467 -24.81 15.33 25.17
N PRO A 468 -25.65 14.43 24.62
CA PRO A 468 -25.63 13.02 24.95
C PRO A 468 -24.26 12.42 24.61
N ARG A 469 -23.51 12.05 25.65
CA ARG A 469 -22.22 11.37 25.49
C ARG A 469 -22.45 9.87 25.28
N GLN A 470 -21.59 9.22 24.51
CA GLN A 470 -21.63 7.79 24.30
C GLN A 470 -20.27 7.17 24.59
N TYR A 471 -20.29 5.93 25.08
CA TYR A 471 -19.09 5.12 25.33
C TYR A 471 -19.26 3.74 24.71
N TYR A 472 -18.14 3.11 24.36
CA TYR A 472 -18.16 1.72 23.92
C TYR A 472 -18.27 0.79 25.13
N CYS A 473 -19.00 -0.30 24.98
CA CYS A 473 -19.14 -1.36 25.98
C CYS A 473 -18.92 -2.72 25.31
N LEU A 474 -17.94 -3.46 25.82
CA LEU A 474 -17.69 -4.85 25.50
C LEU A 474 -18.30 -5.70 26.62
N ARG A 475 -19.25 -6.56 26.27
CA ARG A 475 -19.96 -7.43 27.19
C ARG A 475 -19.58 -8.88 26.92
N LEU A 476 -19.20 -9.60 27.96
CA LEU A 476 -18.95 -11.04 27.94
C LEU A 476 -20.06 -11.71 28.75
N ASP A 477 -20.88 -12.50 28.07
CA ASP A 477 -22.05 -13.17 28.64
C ASP A 477 -21.75 -14.64 29.01
N ASP A 478 -22.56 -15.17 29.92
CA ASP A 478 -22.55 -16.56 30.39
C ASP A 478 -21.19 -17.02 30.91
N ILE A 479 -20.57 -16.17 31.74
CA ILE A 479 -19.28 -16.48 32.34
C ILE A 479 -19.45 -17.55 33.43
N ALA A 480 -18.77 -18.68 33.22
CA ALA A 480 -18.70 -19.78 34.18
C ALA A 480 -17.30 -19.90 34.76
N LEU A 481 -17.20 -19.86 36.10
CA LEU A 481 -15.95 -20.07 36.82
C LEU A 481 -15.82 -21.53 37.23
N LYS A 482 -14.66 -22.13 36.96
CA LYS A 482 -14.26 -23.45 37.48
C LYS A 482 -13.07 -23.25 38.41
N ILE A 483 -13.24 -23.60 39.69
CA ILE A 483 -12.22 -23.48 40.73
C ILE A 483 -11.95 -24.87 41.31
N PHE A 484 -10.68 -25.29 41.38
CA PHE A 484 -10.27 -26.59 41.96
C PHE A 484 -11.06 -27.82 41.48
N GLY A 485 -11.46 -27.85 40.20
CA GLY A 485 -12.20 -29.00 39.63
C GLY A 485 -13.71 -28.97 39.85
N ILE A 486 -14.24 -28.08 40.72
CA ILE A 486 -15.67 -27.89 40.96
C ILE A 486 -16.28 -27.17 39.75
N VAL A 487 -17.30 -27.79 39.14
CA VAL A 487 -17.92 -27.31 37.90
C VAL A 487 -18.93 -26.19 38.19
N LYS A 488 -18.72 -25.04 37.54
CA LYS A 488 -19.67 -23.93 37.34
C LYS A 488 -20.11 -23.23 38.63
N LEU A 489 -19.30 -22.27 39.07
CA LEU A 489 -19.69 -21.26 40.04
C LEU A 489 -20.09 -19.97 39.30
N PRO A 490 -21.26 -19.39 39.58
CA PRO A 490 -22.35 -19.92 40.41
C PRO A 490 -23.20 -21.00 39.68
N PRO A 491 -23.78 -21.98 40.42
CA PRO A 491 -24.54 -23.09 39.83
C PRO A 491 -25.95 -22.73 39.32
N SER A 492 -26.56 -21.65 39.83
CA SER A 492 -27.94 -21.21 39.55
C SER A 492 -28.03 -19.72 39.17
N ALA A 493 -27.01 -19.23 38.47
CA ALA A 493 -26.93 -17.86 37.99
C ALA A 493 -25.96 -17.77 36.80
N THR A 494 -26.05 -16.66 36.07
CA THR A 494 -25.07 -16.29 35.05
C THR A 494 -24.27 -15.08 35.51
N ILE A 495 -22.97 -15.08 35.24
CA ILE A 495 -22.15 -13.88 35.40
C ILE A 495 -22.02 -13.21 34.04
N ARG A 496 -22.18 -11.89 34.02
CA ARG A 496 -21.88 -11.05 32.85
C ARG A 496 -20.78 -10.07 33.22
N PHE A 497 -19.73 -10.00 32.41
CA PHE A 497 -18.69 -8.99 32.57
C PHE A 497 -18.93 -7.87 31.56
N PHE A 498 -18.75 -6.65 32.04
CA PHE A 498 -18.86 -5.44 31.25
C PHE A 498 -17.53 -4.70 31.36
N LEU A 499 -16.92 -4.43 30.22
CA LEU A 499 -15.77 -3.55 30.07
C LEU A 499 -16.24 -2.34 29.29
N PHE A 500 -16.07 -1.15 29.84
CA PHE A 500 -16.52 0.10 29.23
C PHE A 500 -15.35 1.06 29.08
N GLY A 501 -15.35 1.71 27.92
CA GLY A 501 -14.46 2.82 27.62
C GLY A 501 -14.76 4.03 28.48
N ASP A 502 -13.75 4.85 28.73
CA ASP A 502 -13.92 6.16 29.32
C ASP A 502 -14.76 7.06 28.39
N PRO A 503 -15.94 7.56 28.83
CA PRO A 503 -16.73 8.49 28.04
C PRO A 503 -15.97 9.79 27.69
N ASP A 504 -15.00 10.17 28.51
CA ASP A 504 -14.16 11.36 28.33
C ASP A 504 -12.84 11.04 27.60
N ARG A 505 -12.59 9.76 27.27
CA ARG A 505 -11.52 9.28 26.37
C ARG A 505 -10.11 9.59 26.89
N MET A 506 -9.93 9.65 28.21
CA MET A 506 -8.65 9.93 28.87
C MET A 506 -7.77 8.68 29.02
N GLY A 507 -8.14 7.57 28.38
CA GLY A 507 -7.33 6.35 28.34
C GLY A 507 -7.58 5.38 29.49
N SER A 508 -8.67 5.53 30.25
CA SER A 508 -9.03 4.60 31.32
C SER A 508 -10.10 3.60 30.86
N LEU A 509 -10.03 2.37 31.37
CA LEU A 509 -11.05 1.34 31.18
C LEU A 509 -11.71 1.04 32.53
N GLY A 510 -13.03 1.03 32.55
CA GLY A 510 -13.81 0.60 33.70
C GLY A 510 -14.39 -0.79 33.47
N TRP A 511 -14.53 -1.58 34.52
CA TRP A 511 -15.18 -2.88 34.44
C TRP A 511 -16.07 -3.17 35.64
N TYR A 512 -17.12 -3.94 35.43
CA TYR A 512 -17.89 -4.57 36.50
C TYR A 512 -18.39 -5.95 36.06
N ALA A 513 -18.67 -6.80 37.05
CA ALA A 513 -19.32 -8.08 36.82
C ALA A 513 -20.70 -8.07 37.48
N ALA A 514 -21.74 -8.45 36.74
CA ALA A 514 -23.08 -8.61 37.25
C ALA A 514 -23.38 -10.10 37.50
N TYR A 515 -23.89 -10.40 38.69
CA TYR A 515 -24.48 -11.70 39.01
C TYR A 515 -25.98 -11.65 38.72
N VAL A 516 -26.45 -12.51 37.82
CA VAL A 516 -27.87 -12.60 37.44
C VAL A 516 -28.41 -13.94 37.93
N ALA A 517 -29.17 -13.90 39.02
CA ALA A 517 -29.86 -15.08 39.55
C ALA A 517 -30.90 -15.60 38.55
N ASP A 518 -31.00 -16.92 38.40
CA ASP A 518 -32.13 -17.53 37.70
C ASP A 518 -33.42 -17.16 38.44
N GLN A 519 -34.47 -16.71 37.73
CA GLN A 519 -35.75 -16.44 38.39
C GLN A 519 -36.28 -17.74 39.01
N VAL A 520 -36.42 -17.75 40.34
CA VAL A 520 -37.16 -18.81 41.03
C VAL A 520 -38.61 -18.72 40.56
N PRO A 521 -39.22 -19.80 40.01
CA PRO A 521 -40.62 -19.79 39.67
C PRO A 521 -41.42 -19.39 40.91
N ALA A 522 -42.28 -18.37 40.78
CA ALA A 522 -43.15 -17.96 41.87
C ALA A 522 -43.92 -19.20 42.37
N LEU A 523 -43.80 -19.49 43.67
CA LEU A 523 -44.63 -20.50 44.33
C LEU A 523 -46.10 -20.15 44.05
N PRO A 524 -46.95 -21.11 43.65
CA PRO A 524 -48.35 -20.82 43.37
C PRO A 524 -49.00 -20.23 44.63
N SER A 525 -49.57 -19.04 44.48
CA SER A 525 -50.38 -18.39 45.50
C SER A 525 -51.51 -19.33 45.91
N ALA A 526 -51.43 -19.88 47.12
CA ALA A 526 -52.55 -20.59 47.73
C ALA A 526 -53.72 -19.60 47.92
N PRO A 527 -54.95 -19.92 47.49
CA PRO A 527 -56.10 -19.08 47.78
C PRO A 527 -56.45 -19.26 49.26
N ARG A 528 -56.11 -18.27 50.10
CA ARG A 528 -56.64 -18.18 51.45
C ARG A 528 -57.90 -17.32 51.39
N ALA A 529 -59.04 -17.96 51.15
CA ALA A 529 -60.32 -17.37 51.52
C ALA A 529 -60.38 -17.31 53.06
N LEU A 530 -60.49 -16.09 53.59
CA LEU A 530 -60.97 -15.85 54.95
C LEU A 530 -62.40 -15.31 54.85
N PRO A 531 -63.32 -15.77 55.72
CA PRO A 531 -64.75 -15.49 55.64
C PRO A 531 -65.06 -14.05 56.06
N ALA A 532 -66.14 -13.51 55.49
CA ALA A 532 -66.68 -12.20 55.83
C ALA A 532 -67.08 -12.13 57.31
N ALA A 533 -66.60 -11.10 58.00
CA ALA A 533 -67.17 -10.63 59.26
C ALA A 533 -67.93 -9.32 58.96
N THR A 534 -69.25 -9.37 59.13
CA THR A 534 -70.08 -8.17 59.34
C THR A 534 -70.69 -8.30 60.72
N ASP A 535 -70.14 -7.55 61.67
CA ASP A 535 -70.92 -7.08 62.82
C ASP A 535 -71.83 -5.96 62.31
N GLU A 536 -73.12 -5.94 62.69
CA GLU A 536 -73.56 -5.07 63.79
C GLU A 536 -75.07 -5.20 64.10
N VAL A 537 -75.36 -5.03 65.39
CA VAL A 537 -76.62 -4.65 66.07
C VAL A 537 -77.66 -5.75 66.40
N GLN A 538 -77.65 -6.14 67.68
CA GLN A 538 -78.88 -6.31 68.48
C GLN A 538 -78.88 -5.24 69.59
N PRO A 539 -80.05 -4.80 70.10
CA PRO A 539 -80.11 -4.03 71.33
C PRO A 539 -79.74 -4.87 72.57
#